data_AF-A0A819MVI5-F1
#
_entry.id   AF-A0A819MVI5-F1
#
_cell.length_a   1.000
_cell.length_b   1.000
_cell.length_c   1.000
_cell.angle_alpha   90.00
_cell.angle_beta   90.00
_cell.angle_gamma   90.00
#
_symmetry.space_group_name_H-M   'P 1'
#
loop_
_entity.id
_entity.type
_entity.pdbx_description
1 polymer ?
#
loop_
_entity_poly.entity_id
_entity_poly.type
_entity_poly.pdbx_seq_one_letter_code
_entity_poly.pdbx_strand_id
1 'polypeptide(L)'
;MHHCVTLFSIFLLIASSWTDKHQVTASSPSVLYVWSGQDSSVSNAADFVAVIDFDEMSPTYGHILKTVSIVSNTANGIKQVGHEPHHSAISADGRYYITGGLLSFRSQKKEVFVWKITKNIAEGPKFLYALDAPGACPDEFLPIGGPEFDVTMMCNEQAASPGNMVRINAKNRTAISILKNISAFIDFNPHGVGRLSNGSIFVSDFIEPISLGGTDPSQILFRNTVRHILPDGTLERTFQLQFPTTLGSSSGIGRGIGLIALQPIPGDPLGRSFVNGASVNNMYLIGPGMPKPILAIDFSQVNKYQQRISTGLLSIFPDGTRLLTTVQMRYVVLVNITRPEQPNILRVFDFCSDQALKHVTIGIPGSLKKTTFAAFCTQNNNIVGSHYIVHPKDENRFIVINYFLKFGLAQFSGTRTVHAFKFNKDFTNFEYDHKFNPNFQFDSSPIKKQRLTFHSLQAYPHHAQCLKGKKYKHSLRDYII
;
A
#
# COMPACT_ATOMS: atom_id res chain seq x y z
N MET A 1 57.66 -2.17 77.43
CA MET A 1 56.52 -1.23 77.49
C MET A 1 56.25 -0.72 76.08
N HIS A 2 54.99 -0.81 75.65
CA HIS A 2 54.24 -0.04 74.63
C HIS A 2 54.90 0.36 73.28
N HIS A 3 54.35 -0.12 72.14
CA HIS A 3 53.43 0.60 71.18
C HIS A 3 54.22 1.56 70.25
N CYS A 4 53.88 1.92 69.00
CA CYS A 4 52.78 1.74 68.04
C CYS A 4 53.35 2.21 66.67
N VAL A 5 53.13 1.56 65.52
CA VAL A 5 52.21 1.93 64.40
C VAL A 5 52.31 3.43 63.98
N THR A 6 52.58 3.88 62.74
CA THR A 6 51.78 3.79 61.47
C THR A 6 52.57 4.57 60.37
N LEU A 7 52.88 4.08 59.15
CA LEU A 7 52.09 3.89 57.91
C LEU A 7 51.67 5.20 57.18
N PHE A 8 52.15 5.37 55.94
CA PHE A 8 51.41 6.04 54.85
C PHE A 8 51.74 5.37 53.51
N SER A 9 50.71 4.77 52.91
CA SER A 9 50.72 4.11 51.60
C SER A 9 50.28 5.09 50.51
N ILE A 10 50.92 5.07 49.34
CA ILE A 10 50.46 5.73 48.12
C ILE A 10 50.01 4.64 47.14
N PHE A 11 48.74 4.71 46.75
CA PHE A 11 48.11 3.87 45.72
C PHE A 11 48.57 4.29 44.32
N LEU A 12 48.99 3.33 43.50
CA LEU A 12 49.23 3.48 42.07
C LEU A 12 47.99 2.99 41.30
N LEU A 13 47.44 3.84 40.42
CA LEU A 13 46.28 3.54 39.57
C LEU A 13 46.72 3.40 38.10
N ILE A 14 46.61 2.16 37.60
CA ILE A 14 46.12 1.66 36.30
C ILE A 14 46.30 2.51 35.02
N ALA A 15 46.89 1.89 34.00
CA ALA A 15 46.43 2.00 32.61
C ALA A 15 46.51 0.63 31.93
N SER A 16 45.37 -0.07 31.81
CA SER A 16 45.21 -1.24 30.94
C SER A 16 44.65 -0.79 29.60
N SER A 17 45.40 -1.03 28.53
CA SER A 17 44.99 -0.77 27.15
C SER A 17 43.92 -1.77 26.73
N TRP A 18 42.65 -1.39 26.85
CA TRP A 18 41.54 -2.04 26.17
C TRP A 18 41.49 -1.55 24.72
N THR A 19 41.62 -2.48 23.78
CA THR A 19 41.38 -2.27 22.36
C THR A 19 39.97 -1.74 22.14
N ASP A 20 39.88 -0.53 21.57
CA ASP A 20 38.62 0.09 21.13
C ASP A 20 37.89 -0.83 20.15
N LYS A 21 36.80 -1.44 20.62
CA LYS A 21 35.78 -1.99 19.75
C LYS A 21 35.20 -0.82 18.97
N HIS A 22 35.36 -0.84 17.65
CA HIS A 22 34.50 -0.09 16.74
C HIS A 22 33.03 -0.32 17.14
N GLN A 23 32.43 0.65 17.84
CA GLN A 23 30.99 0.74 17.97
C GLN A 23 30.47 1.07 16.58
N VAL A 24 30.13 0.03 15.83
CA VAL A 24 29.24 0.16 14.68
C VAL A 24 27.96 0.77 15.25
N THR A 25 27.73 2.04 14.95
CA THR A 25 26.47 2.72 15.24
C THR A 25 25.38 1.89 14.56
N ALA A 26 24.63 1.11 15.32
CA ALA A 26 23.57 0.27 14.78
C ALA A 26 22.46 1.21 14.28
N SER A 27 22.51 1.57 12.99
CA SER A 27 21.36 2.13 12.31
C SER A 27 20.24 1.10 12.40
N SER A 28 19.04 1.51 12.81
CA SER A 28 17.89 0.63 12.63
C SER A 28 17.76 0.29 11.14
N PRO A 29 17.51 -0.97 10.77
CA PRO A 29 17.33 -1.34 9.36
C PRO A 29 16.06 -0.68 8.81
N SER A 30 16.04 -0.35 7.53
CA SER A 30 14.80 0.03 6.85
C SER A 30 13.90 -1.19 6.73
N VAL A 31 12.59 -1.02 6.95
CA VAL A 31 11.63 -2.14 6.90
C VAL A 31 10.41 -1.77 6.06
N LEU A 32 9.76 -2.78 5.49
CA LEU A 32 8.40 -2.68 4.97
C LEU A 32 7.43 -3.28 5.98
N TYR A 33 6.37 -2.55 6.29
CA TYR A 33 5.17 -3.09 6.90
C TYR A 33 4.18 -3.45 5.80
N VAL A 34 3.80 -4.73 5.73
CA VAL A 34 2.88 -5.24 4.71
C VAL A 34 1.61 -5.75 5.37
N TRP A 35 0.49 -5.08 5.11
CA TRP A 35 -0.83 -5.48 5.59
C TRP A 35 -1.32 -6.68 4.77
N SER A 36 -1.59 -7.79 5.47
CA SER A 36 -1.75 -9.10 4.83
C SER A 36 -2.90 -9.88 5.43
N GLY A 37 -3.74 -10.44 4.56
CA GLY A 37 -4.76 -11.42 4.95
C GLY A 37 -4.14 -12.79 5.21
N GLN A 38 -4.77 -13.59 6.06
CA GLN A 38 -4.40 -14.99 6.26
C GLN A 38 -5.53 -15.92 5.82
N ASP A 39 -5.20 -17.01 5.12
CA ASP A 39 -6.21 -17.99 4.74
C ASP A 39 -6.83 -18.65 5.97
N SER A 40 -8.16 -18.70 6.01
CA SER A 40 -8.91 -19.26 7.14
C SER A 40 -8.67 -20.76 7.36
N SER A 41 -8.11 -21.47 6.38
CA SER A 41 -7.69 -22.87 6.53
C SER A 41 -6.44 -23.05 7.40
N VAL A 42 -5.68 -21.97 7.65
CA VAL A 42 -4.50 -22.04 8.50
C VAL A 42 -4.91 -22.06 9.97
N SER A 43 -4.33 -22.99 10.74
CA SER A 43 -4.57 -23.09 12.18
C SER A 43 -4.18 -21.79 12.88
N ASN A 44 -5.07 -21.28 13.74
CA ASN A 44 -4.94 -19.97 14.41
C ASN A 44 -4.74 -18.80 13.44
N ALA A 45 -5.34 -18.87 12.23
CA ALA A 45 -5.28 -17.81 11.25
C ALA A 45 -5.72 -16.46 11.82
N ALA A 46 -4.91 -15.44 11.57
CA ALA A 46 -5.21 -14.06 11.85
C ALA A 46 -4.62 -13.18 10.75
N ASP A 47 -5.36 -12.17 10.31
CA ASP A 47 -4.86 -11.09 9.47
C ASP A 47 -3.76 -10.32 10.25
N PHE A 48 -2.72 -9.90 9.55
CA PHE A 48 -1.46 -9.51 10.20
C PHE A 48 -0.65 -8.49 9.40
N VAL A 49 0.28 -7.84 10.10
CA VAL A 49 1.35 -7.02 9.53
C VAL A 49 2.61 -7.88 9.42
N ALA A 50 3.08 -8.11 8.19
CA ALA A 50 4.43 -8.63 7.96
C ALA A 50 5.44 -7.48 8.05
N VAL A 51 6.56 -7.72 8.73
CA VAL A 51 7.72 -6.84 8.79
C VAL A 51 8.80 -7.45 7.94
N ILE A 52 9.14 -6.81 6.83
CA ILE A 52 10.15 -7.30 5.87
C ILE A 52 11.38 -6.40 5.97
N ASP A 53 12.56 -7.02 6.00
CA ASP A 53 13.81 -6.28 5.89
C ASP A 53 13.94 -5.64 4.52
N PHE A 54 14.11 -4.32 4.49
CA PHE A 54 14.23 -3.54 3.27
C PHE A 54 15.53 -2.75 3.19
N ASP A 55 16.48 -3.01 4.10
CA ASP A 55 17.82 -2.48 4.00
C ASP A 55 18.65 -3.31 3.01
N GLU A 56 19.01 -2.74 1.86
CA GLU A 56 19.75 -3.45 0.80
C GLU A 56 21.11 -4.01 1.28
N MET A 57 21.69 -3.38 2.30
CA MET A 57 22.97 -3.80 2.87
C MET A 57 22.82 -4.89 3.94
N SER A 58 21.59 -5.21 4.34
CA SER A 58 21.34 -6.21 5.37
C SER A 58 21.53 -7.64 4.83
N PRO A 59 22.14 -8.54 5.61
CA PRO A 59 22.23 -9.96 5.25
C PRO A 59 20.85 -10.65 5.22
N THR A 60 19.82 -10.02 5.79
CA THR A 60 18.44 -10.51 5.76
C THR A 60 17.53 -9.72 4.82
N TYR A 61 18.11 -8.90 3.93
CA TYR A 61 17.34 -8.16 2.93
C TYR A 61 16.33 -9.05 2.19
N GLY A 62 15.08 -8.61 2.14
CA GLY A 62 13.99 -9.36 1.53
C GLY A 62 13.42 -10.50 2.36
N HIS A 63 13.88 -10.73 3.59
CA HIS A 63 13.28 -11.70 4.50
C HIS A 63 12.17 -11.09 5.35
N ILE A 64 11.13 -11.89 5.62
CA ILE A 64 10.15 -11.57 6.66
C ILE A 64 10.84 -11.73 8.01
N LEU A 65 11.05 -10.62 8.71
CA LEU A 65 11.65 -10.57 10.04
C LEU A 65 10.65 -11.00 11.11
N LYS A 66 9.38 -10.59 10.95
CA LYS A 66 8.33 -10.81 11.94
C LYS A 66 6.94 -10.69 11.34
N THR A 67 5.97 -11.32 11.99
CA THR A 67 4.54 -11.12 11.76
C THR A 67 3.88 -10.65 13.04
N VAL A 68 3.04 -9.62 12.96
CA VAL A 68 2.22 -9.13 14.08
C VAL A 68 0.75 -9.24 13.71
N SER A 69 0.01 -10.09 14.42
CA SER A 69 -1.40 -10.34 14.14
C SER A 69 -2.34 -9.32 14.77
N ILE A 70 -3.53 -9.18 14.20
CA ILE A 70 -4.67 -8.66 14.96
C ILE A 70 -4.88 -9.59 16.16
N VAL A 71 -5.25 -8.98 17.29
CA VAL A 71 -5.64 -9.73 18.49
C VAL A 71 -7.16 -9.78 18.53
N SER A 72 -7.72 -10.99 18.48
CA SER A 72 -9.17 -11.21 18.61
C SER A 72 -9.68 -10.62 19.92
N ASN A 73 -10.80 -9.92 19.85
CA ASN A 73 -11.52 -9.44 21.02
C ASN A 73 -13.01 -9.41 20.70
N THR A 74 -13.67 -10.54 20.92
CA THR A 74 -15.11 -10.71 20.63
C THR A 74 -15.97 -9.72 21.40
N ALA A 75 -15.60 -9.38 22.64
CA ALA A 75 -16.32 -8.38 23.44
C ALA A 75 -16.33 -6.99 22.79
N ASN A 76 -15.34 -6.70 21.94
CA ASN A 76 -15.22 -5.44 21.20
C ASN A 76 -15.49 -5.56 19.70
N GLY A 77 -16.06 -6.68 19.24
CA GLY A 77 -16.40 -6.90 17.83
C GLY A 77 -15.20 -7.11 16.89
N ILE A 78 -14.04 -7.45 17.44
CA ILE A 78 -12.80 -7.68 16.67
C ILE A 78 -12.65 -9.17 16.44
N LYS A 79 -12.79 -9.61 15.17
CA LYS A 79 -12.33 -10.95 14.77
C LYS A 79 -10.86 -10.89 14.37
N GLN A 80 -10.22 -12.04 14.32
CA GLN A 80 -8.81 -12.12 13.93
C GLN A 80 -8.62 -12.26 12.42
N VAL A 81 -9.60 -12.77 11.67
CA VAL A 81 -9.47 -13.11 10.25
C VAL A 81 -10.71 -12.72 9.44
N GLY A 82 -10.52 -12.59 8.13
CA GLY A 82 -11.59 -12.35 7.17
C GLY A 82 -12.00 -10.88 7.16
N HIS A 83 -11.03 -9.99 7.30
CA HIS A 83 -11.21 -8.55 7.14
C HIS A 83 -10.95 -8.09 5.70
N GLU A 84 -10.31 -8.94 4.88
CA GLU A 84 -9.73 -8.56 3.58
C GLU A 84 -8.80 -7.35 3.75
N PRO A 85 -7.60 -7.55 4.33
CA PRO A 85 -6.57 -6.52 4.38
C PRO A 85 -6.39 -5.84 3.03
N HIS A 86 -6.64 -4.54 3.00
CA HIS A 86 -6.68 -3.78 1.75
C HIS A 86 -5.66 -2.65 1.81
N HIS A 87 -6.04 -1.45 2.23
CA HIS A 87 -5.14 -0.29 2.22
C HIS A 87 -4.63 0.06 3.63
N SER A 88 -3.53 0.81 3.68
CA SER A 88 -2.89 1.18 4.94
C SER A 88 -2.01 2.40 4.81
N ALA A 89 -1.75 3.11 5.90
CA ALA A 89 -0.84 4.25 5.89
C ALA A 89 -0.07 4.40 7.20
N ILE A 90 1.05 5.10 7.11
CA ILE A 90 1.82 5.54 8.27
C ILE A 90 1.51 7.02 8.52
N SER A 91 1.30 7.39 9.78
CA SER A 91 1.05 8.77 10.16
C SER A 91 2.24 9.66 9.81
N ALA A 92 2.00 10.94 9.53
CA ALA A 92 3.06 11.87 9.14
C ALA A 92 4.16 12.01 10.22
N ASP A 93 3.81 11.78 11.49
CA ASP A 93 4.77 11.75 12.60
C ASP A 93 5.50 10.41 12.80
N GLY A 94 5.19 9.40 11.98
CA GLY A 94 5.81 8.07 12.01
C GLY A 94 5.49 7.23 13.26
N ARG A 95 4.48 7.60 14.06
CA ARG A 95 4.15 6.92 15.33
C ARG A 95 3.03 5.90 15.20
N TYR A 96 2.19 6.02 14.19
CA TYR A 96 1.03 5.17 14.00
C TYR A 96 1.05 4.54 12.62
N TYR A 97 0.68 3.27 12.57
CA TYR A 97 0.31 2.57 11.35
C TYR A 97 -1.19 2.33 11.44
N ILE A 98 -1.94 2.63 10.38
CA ILE A 98 -3.38 2.42 10.30
C ILE A 98 -3.69 1.52 9.12
N THR A 99 -4.60 0.58 9.30
CA THR A 99 -4.95 -0.40 8.27
C THR A 99 -6.46 -0.55 8.16
N GLY A 100 -6.95 -0.78 6.95
CA GLY A 100 -8.37 -1.03 6.65
C GLY A 100 -8.62 -2.50 6.30
N GLY A 101 -9.78 -3.00 6.70
CA GLY A 101 -10.30 -4.28 6.24
C GLY A 101 -11.54 -4.06 5.36
N LEU A 102 -11.36 -4.18 4.04
CA LEU A 102 -12.37 -3.83 3.03
C LEU A 102 -13.69 -4.59 3.22
N LEU A 103 -13.65 -5.85 3.70
CA LEU A 103 -14.84 -6.70 3.85
C LEU A 103 -15.33 -6.82 5.30
N SER A 104 -14.76 -6.04 6.22
CA SER A 104 -15.13 -6.09 7.64
C SER A 104 -16.61 -5.78 7.88
N PHE A 105 -17.19 -4.87 7.07
CA PHE A 105 -18.59 -4.47 7.12
C PHE A 105 -19.56 -5.66 6.97
N ARG A 106 -19.22 -6.68 6.17
CA ARG A 106 -20.09 -7.85 5.90
C ARG A 106 -20.40 -8.69 7.13
N SER A 107 -19.65 -8.49 8.20
CA SER A 107 -19.76 -9.26 9.43
C SER A 107 -19.97 -8.38 10.65
N GLN A 108 -20.37 -7.12 10.46
CA GLN A 108 -20.51 -6.11 11.53
C GLN A 108 -19.25 -6.06 12.43
N LYS A 109 -18.08 -6.15 11.81
CA LYS A 109 -16.78 -6.13 12.50
C LYS A 109 -16.21 -4.72 12.47
N LYS A 110 -15.38 -4.41 13.47
CA LYS A 110 -14.47 -3.27 13.38
C LYS A 110 -13.66 -3.34 12.09
N GLU A 111 -13.58 -2.22 11.38
CA GLU A 111 -13.06 -2.17 10.02
C GLU A 111 -11.76 -1.39 9.85
N VAL A 112 -11.44 -0.52 10.83
CA VAL A 112 -10.17 0.22 10.88
C VAL A 112 -9.36 -0.21 12.09
N PHE A 113 -8.09 -0.56 11.88
CA PHE A 113 -7.17 -1.06 12.90
C PHE A 113 -6.00 -0.10 13.08
N VAL A 114 -5.72 0.27 14.34
CA VAL A 114 -4.68 1.22 14.69
C VAL A 114 -3.56 0.52 15.44
N TRP A 115 -2.33 0.76 14.99
CA TRP A 115 -1.12 0.15 15.50
C TRP A 115 -0.11 1.23 15.92
N LYS A 116 0.60 1.00 17.02
CA LYS A 116 1.70 1.86 17.47
C LYS A 116 3.02 1.38 16.88
N ILE A 117 3.71 2.26 16.18
CA ILE A 117 5.06 2.00 15.69
C ILE A 117 6.02 2.07 16.89
N THR A 118 6.82 1.03 17.07
CA THR A 118 7.79 0.92 18.15
C THR A 118 9.09 1.66 17.80
N LYS A 119 9.94 1.92 18.81
CA LYS A 119 11.26 2.52 18.56
C LYS A 119 12.14 1.62 17.69
N ASN A 120 12.06 0.31 17.90
CA ASN A 120 12.74 -0.69 17.09
C ASN A 120 11.77 -1.21 16.02
N ILE A 121 11.78 -0.57 14.85
CA ILE A 121 10.82 -0.88 13.76
C ILE A 121 10.90 -2.33 13.25
N ALA A 122 12.04 -3.02 13.44
CA ALA A 122 12.16 -4.44 13.14
C ALA A 122 11.34 -5.35 14.06
N GLU A 123 10.94 -4.88 15.25
CA GLU A 123 10.02 -5.61 16.15
C GLU A 123 8.56 -5.54 15.71
N GLY A 124 8.26 -4.77 14.67
CA GLY A 124 6.91 -4.53 14.16
C GLY A 124 6.08 -3.59 15.03
N PRO A 125 4.94 -3.13 14.50
CA PRO A 125 4.04 -2.26 15.25
C PRO A 125 3.28 -3.08 16.30
N LYS A 126 2.72 -2.43 17.32
CA LYS A 126 1.87 -3.05 18.36
C LYS A 126 0.42 -2.70 18.10
N PHE A 127 -0.46 -3.70 18.00
CA PHE A 127 -1.90 -3.46 17.91
C PHE A 127 -2.38 -2.65 19.12
N LEU A 128 -3.13 -1.57 18.90
CA LEU A 128 -3.68 -0.75 19.97
C LEU A 128 -5.18 -0.97 20.15
N TYR A 129 -5.93 -0.78 19.07
CA TYR A 129 -7.39 -0.87 19.06
C TYR A 129 -7.91 -0.91 17.63
N ALA A 130 -9.20 -1.20 17.49
CA ALA A 130 -9.95 -1.04 16.26
C ALA A 130 -11.14 -0.10 16.49
N LEU A 131 -11.62 0.56 15.44
CA LEU A 131 -12.71 1.52 15.51
C LEU A 131 -13.64 1.40 14.30
N ASP A 132 -14.88 1.86 14.49
CA ASP A 132 -15.81 2.11 13.38
C ASP A 132 -15.78 3.61 13.06
N ALA A 133 -15.98 3.92 11.79
CA ALA A 133 -15.97 5.27 11.26
C ALA A 133 -17.32 5.54 10.59
N PRO A 134 -17.76 6.80 10.44
CA PRO A 134 -18.95 7.10 9.65
C PRO A 134 -18.83 6.56 8.21
N GLY A 135 -19.75 5.69 7.79
CA GLY A 135 -19.63 4.92 6.55
C GLY A 135 -19.06 3.53 6.79
N ALA A 136 -18.69 2.82 5.73
CA ALA A 136 -18.12 1.48 5.76
C ALA A 136 -17.23 1.25 4.52
N CYS A 137 -16.62 0.08 4.42
CA CYS A 137 -15.71 -0.29 3.33
C CYS A 137 -14.48 0.64 3.26
N PRO A 138 -13.60 0.65 4.29
CA PRO A 138 -12.43 1.51 4.30
C PRO A 138 -11.48 1.11 3.18
N ASP A 139 -11.03 2.13 2.45
CA ASP A 139 -10.11 1.96 1.33
C ASP A 139 -8.89 2.87 1.56
N GLU A 140 -8.75 3.98 0.85
CA GLU A 140 -7.54 4.81 0.91
C GLU A 140 -7.34 5.54 2.25
N PHE A 141 -6.10 5.53 2.75
CA PHE A 141 -5.68 6.25 3.97
C PHE A 141 -4.63 7.30 3.60
N LEU A 142 -5.01 8.58 3.67
CA LEU A 142 -4.12 9.70 3.37
C LEU A 142 -3.62 10.35 4.67
N PRO A 143 -2.32 10.27 5.02
CA PRO A 143 -1.79 11.00 6.15
C PRO A 143 -1.80 12.51 5.87
N ILE A 144 -2.34 13.31 6.80
CA ILE A 144 -2.52 14.76 6.61
C ILE A 144 -1.78 15.63 7.63
N GLY A 145 -1.17 15.02 8.64
CA GLY A 145 -0.36 15.71 9.64
C GLY A 145 -0.41 15.04 11.01
N GLY A 146 0.70 15.06 11.76
CA GLY A 146 0.76 14.45 13.09
C GLY A 146 0.25 13.00 13.09
N PRO A 147 -0.74 12.65 13.94
CA PRO A 147 -1.38 11.34 13.99
C PRO A 147 -2.67 11.22 13.16
N GLU A 148 -2.95 12.16 12.24
CA GLU A 148 -4.22 12.28 11.53
C GLU A 148 -4.18 11.76 10.10
N PHE A 149 -5.32 11.20 9.68
CA PHE A 149 -5.57 10.64 8.36
C PHE A 149 -6.92 11.10 7.83
N ASP A 150 -6.99 11.46 6.55
CA ASP A 150 -8.25 11.45 5.81
C ASP A 150 -8.42 10.07 5.17
N VAL A 151 -9.60 9.48 5.29
CA VAL A 151 -9.88 8.08 4.91
C VAL A 151 -11.13 8.03 4.04
N THR A 152 -11.07 7.26 2.95
CA THR A 152 -12.25 6.98 2.13
C THR A 152 -13.01 5.77 2.69
N MET A 153 -14.30 5.95 2.88
CA MET A 153 -15.24 4.88 3.27
C MET A 153 -16.14 4.66 2.06
N MET A 154 -15.88 3.63 1.26
CA MET A 154 -16.49 3.48 -0.07
C MET A 154 -18.01 3.30 -0.05
N CYS A 155 -18.60 2.93 1.09
CA CYS A 155 -20.01 2.55 1.17
C CYS A 155 -20.67 3.00 2.48
N ASN A 156 -21.99 2.87 2.56
CA ASN A 156 -22.72 2.81 3.82
C ASN A 156 -22.72 1.39 4.38
N GLU A 157 -23.32 1.19 5.55
CA GLU A 157 -23.41 -0.12 6.22
C GLU A 157 -24.08 -1.22 5.38
N GLN A 158 -24.85 -0.84 4.35
CA GLN A 158 -25.51 -1.75 3.41
C GLN A 158 -24.67 -2.02 2.15
N ALA A 159 -23.39 -1.63 2.15
CA ALA A 159 -22.48 -1.77 1.02
C ALA A 159 -22.88 -0.97 -0.24
N ALA A 160 -23.71 0.06 -0.06
CA ALA A 160 -24.24 0.91 -1.14
C ALA A 160 -23.76 2.36 -1.00
N SER A 161 -24.07 3.19 -2.00
CA SER A 161 -23.90 4.65 -1.91
C SER A 161 -24.97 5.29 -0.98
N PRO A 162 -24.68 6.43 -0.33
CA PRO A 162 -23.39 7.12 -0.30
C PRO A 162 -22.42 6.50 0.70
N GLY A 163 -21.15 6.44 0.31
CA GLY A 163 -20.02 6.30 1.22
C GLY A 163 -19.71 7.61 1.95
N ASN A 164 -18.49 7.75 2.48
CA ASN A 164 -18.09 8.92 3.24
C ASN A 164 -16.58 9.24 3.12
N MET A 165 -16.20 10.45 3.51
CA MET A 165 -14.83 10.85 3.81
C MET A 165 -14.72 11.10 5.31
N VAL A 166 -13.78 10.44 5.97
CA VAL A 166 -13.62 10.49 7.42
C VAL A 166 -12.23 10.97 7.79
N ARG A 167 -12.15 11.86 8.78
CA ARG A 167 -10.89 12.18 9.46
C ARG A 167 -10.72 11.33 10.70
N ILE A 168 -9.63 10.57 10.74
CA ILE A 168 -9.25 9.73 11.87
C ILE A 168 -8.04 10.32 12.57
N ASN A 169 -8.13 10.50 13.89
CA ASN A 169 -6.99 10.84 14.73
C ASN A 169 -6.57 9.60 15.53
N ALA A 170 -5.46 8.97 15.14
CA ALA A 170 -5.00 7.71 15.72
C ALA A 170 -4.56 7.82 17.20
N LYS A 171 -4.24 9.03 17.67
CA LYS A 171 -3.90 9.26 19.08
C LYS A 171 -5.15 9.40 19.94
N ASN A 172 -6.10 10.21 19.49
CA ASN A 172 -7.31 10.56 20.24
C ASN A 172 -8.45 9.57 20.04
N ARG A 173 -8.29 8.60 19.12
CA ARG A 173 -9.28 7.56 18.80
C ARG A 173 -10.61 8.12 18.27
N THR A 174 -10.54 9.22 17.53
CA THR A 174 -11.73 9.88 16.95
C THR A 174 -11.82 9.61 15.46
N ALA A 175 -13.04 9.45 14.97
CA ALA A 175 -13.38 9.34 13.55
C ALA A 175 -14.57 10.24 13.26
N ILE A 176 -14.40 11.26 12.42
CA ILE A 176 -15.45 12.24 12.11
C ILE A 176 -15.63 12.39 10.59
N SER A 177 -16.88 12.49 10.14
CA SER A 177 -17.16 12.87 8.74
C SER A 177 -16.59 14.26 8.49
N ILE A 178 -15.87 14.44 7.37
CA ILE A 178 -15.40 15.76 6.94
C ILE A 178 -16.31 16.39 5.87
N LEU A 179 -17.38 15.70 5.48
CA LEU A 179 -18.31 16.18 4.45
C LEU A 179 -19.48 16.92 5.07
N LYS A 180 -19.86 18.03 4.44
CA LYS A 180 -21.13 18.71 4.70
C LYS A 180 -22.23 18.10 3.85
N ASN A 181 -23.39 17.83 4.46
CA ASN A 181 -24.59 17.34 3.77
C ASN A 181 -24.35 16.08 2.91
N ILE A 182 -23.88 15.00 3.54
CA ILE A 182 -23.53 13.74 2.86
C ILE A 182 -24.67 13.16 2.02
N SER A 183 -25.93 13.38 2.41
CA SER A 183 -27.10 12.91 1.66
C SER A 183 -27.25 13.56 0.28
N ALA A 184 -26.58 14.69 0.01
CA ALA A 184 -26.54 15.31 -1.31
C ALA A 184 -25.59 14.61 -2.29
N PHE A 185 -24.74 13.70 -1.80
CA PHE A 185 -23.77 12.99 -2.62
C PHE A 185 -24.41 11.75 -3.27
N ILE A 186 -24.94 11.91 -4.48
CA ILE A 186 -25.49 10.81 -5.29
C ILE A 186 -24.34 9.97 -5.88
N ASP A 187 -24.48 8.65 -5.91
CA ASP A 187 -23.52 7.70 -6.49
C ASP A 187 -22.08 7.87 -5.97
N PHE A 188 -21.96 8.15 -4.67
CA PHE A 188 -20.70 8.45 -4.01
C PHE A 188 -20.13 7.17 -3.42
N ASN A 189 -19.10 6.63 -4.06
CA ASN A 189 -18.35 5.47 -3.61
C ASN A 189 -16.86 5.84 -3.60
N PRO A 190 -16.43 6.70 -2.66
CA PRO A 190 -15.10 7.30 -2.66
C PRO A 190 -14.03 6.23 -2.50
N HIS A 191 -12.96 6.33 -3.28
CA HIS A 191 -11.88 5.36 -3.31
C HIS A 191 -10.52 6.07 -3.26
N GLY A 192 -9.96 6.46 -4.42
CA GLY A 192 -8.73 7.24 -4.47
C GLY A 192 -8.95 8.66 -3.96
N VAL A 193 -8.06 9.16 -3.11
CA VAL A 193 -8.13 10.51 -2.54
C VAL A 193 -6.78 11.22 -2.60
N GLY A 194 -6.82 12.53 -2.79
CA GLY A 194 -5.65 13.37 -2.64
C GLY A 194 -5.97 14.78 -2.21
N ARG A 195 -5.08 15.34 -1.39
CA ARG A 195 -5.20 16.69 -0.85
C ARG A 195 -4.33 17.67 -1.60
N LEU A 196 -4.93 18.78 -2.01
CA LEU A 196 -4.25 19.89 -2.67
C LEU A 196 -3.58 20.82 -1.64
N SER A 197 -2.66 21.66 -2.11
CA SER A 197 -1.92 22.62 -1.27
C SER A 197 -2.82 23.62 -0.55
N ASN A 198 -3.97 23.98 -1.14
CA ASN A 198 -4.98 24.85 -0.52
C ASN A 198 -5.87 24.12 0.52
N GLY A 199 -5.59 22.85 0.81
CA GLY A 199 -6.33 22.03 1.77
C GLY A 199 -7.60 21.38 1.22
N SER A 200 -8.03 21.71 0.01
CA SER A 200 -9.15 21.05 -0.68
C SER A 200 -8.75 19.63 -1.11
N ILE A 201 -9.75 18.81 -1.41
CA ILE A 201 -9.57 17.38 -1.66
C ILE A 201 -10.17 17.04 -3.03
N PHE A 202 -9.46 16.22 -3.79
CA PHE A 202 -10.04 15.44 -4.86
C PHE A 202 -10.28 14.01 -4.39
N VAL A 203 -11.44 13.46 -4.73
CA VAL A 203 -11.79 12.07 -4.45
C VAL A 203 -12.44 11.43 -5.67
N SER A 204 -11.95 10.26 -6.08
CA SER A 204 -12.51 9.48 -7.18
C SER A 204 -13.54 8.47 -6.69
N ASP A 205 -14.59 8.27 -7.47
CA ASP A 205 -15.59 7.25 -7.22
C ASP A 205 -15.24 5.98 -8.03
N PHE A 206 -15.13 4.82 -7.36
CA PHE A 206 -14.70 3.58 -8.01
C PHE A 206 -15.86 2.65 -8.38
N ILE A 207 -16.44 1.98 -7.39
CA ILE A 207 -17.37 0.86 -7.59
C ILE A 207 -18.39 0.87 -6.47
N GLU A 208 -19.63 0.50 -6.77
CA GLU A 208 -20.64 0.24 -5.75
C GLU A 208 -20.44 -1.17 -5.16
N PRO A 209 -20.01 -1.30 -3.89
CA PRO A 209 -19.55 -2.60 -3.37
C PRO A 209 -20.60 -3.71 -3.38
N ILE A 210 -21.89 -3.39 -3.16
CA ILE A 210 -22.97 -4.39 -3.20
C ILE A 210 -23.09 -5.07 -4.59
N SER A 211 -22.71 -4.38 -5.66
CA SER A 211 -22.74 -4.95 -7.03
C SER A 211 -21.73 -6.09 -7.26
N LEU A 212 -20.76 -6.26 -6.36
CA LEU A 212 -19.78 -7.35 -6.43
C LEU A 212 -20.33 -8.71 -6.00
N GLY A 213 -21.52 -8.75 -5.36
CA GLY A 213 -22.11 -9.95 -4.78
C GLY A 213 -22.88 -10.86 -5.74
N GLY A 214 -23.02 -10.49 -7.01
CA GLY A 214 -23.79 -11.25 -8.01
C GLY A 214 -23.06 -12.45 -8.61
N THR A 215 -23.62 -13.01 -9.69
CA THR A 215 -23.03 -14.11 -10.47
C THR A 215 -22.62 -13.71 -11.89
N ASP A 216 -23.01 -12.50 -12.35
CA ASP A 216 -22.73 -11.98 -13.68
C ASP A 216 -21.81 -10.75 -13.60
N PRO A 217 -20.54 -10.86 -14.02
CA PRO A 217 -19.58 -9.74 -14.01
C PRO A 217 -20.05 -8.50 -14.77
N SER A 218 -20.98 -8.62 -15.73
CA SER A 218 -21.53 -7.47 -16.47
C SER A 218 -22.42 -6.56 -15.60
N GLN A 219 -22.87 -7.05 -14.44
CA GLN A 219 -23.71 -6.31 -13.49
C GLN A 219 -22.92 -5.45 -12.51
N ILE A 220 -21.59 -5.57 -12.50
CA ILE A 220 -20.75 -4.71 -11.66
C ILE A 220 -21.01 -3.24 -12.02
N LEU A 221 -21.30 -2.41 -11.01
CA LEU A 221 -21.57 -0.99 -11.17
C LEU A 221 -20.33 -0.17 -10.83
N PHE A 222 -19.60 0.24 -11.86
CA PHE A 222 -18.50 1.18 -11.73
C PHE A 222 -19.00 2.63 -11.80
N ARG A 223 -18.33 3.50 -11.07
CA ARG A 223 -18.57 4.94 -11.06
C ARG A 223 -17.62 5.67 -12.01
N ASN A 224 -18.01 6.90 -12.34
CA ASN A 224 -17.41 7.69 -13.42
C ASN A 224 -17.07 9.12 -12.98
N THR A 225 -17.04 9.37 -11.68
CA THR A 225 -16.99 10.72 -11.12
C THR A 225 -15.75 10.96 -10.29
N VAL A 226 -15.21 12.18 -10.40
CA VAL A 226 -14.26 12.73 -9.43
C VAL A 226 -14.88 13.95 -8.79
N ARG A 227 -14.72 14.12 -7.48
CA ARG A 227 -15.31 15.22 -6.72
C ARG A 227 -14.23 16.13 -6.18
N HIS A 228 -14.42 17.43 -6.35
CA HIS A 228 -13.64 18.48 -5.72
C HIS A 228 -14.39 18.96 -4.48
N ILE A 229 -13.76 18.82 -3.32
CA ILE A 229 -14.37 19.14 -2.03
C ILE A 229 -13.51 20.20 -1.36
N LEU A 230 -14.12 21.32 -0.97
CA LEU A 230 -13.43 22.42 -0.30
C LEU A 230 -12.96 22.02 1.10
N PRO A 231 -12.00 22.75 1.70
CA PRO A 231 -11.47 22.42 3.04
C PRO A 231 -12.54 22.35 4.15
N ASP A 232 -13.66 23.03 3.96
CA ASP A 232 -14.78 23.05 4.90
C ASP A 232 -15.78 21.90 4.70
N GLY A 233 -15.52 20.99 3.76
CA GLY A 233 -16.37 19.83 3.48
C GLY A 233 -17.45 20.06 2.42
N THR A 234 -17.51 21.24 1.80
CA THR A 234 -18.49 21.56 0.75
C THR A 234 -18.09 20.95 -0.60
N LEU A 235 -19.03 20.33 -1.32
CA LEU A 235 -18.82 19.88 -2.70
C LEU A 235 -18.76 21.10 -3.63
N GLU A 236 -17.58 21.38 -4.20
CA GLU A 236 -17.37 22.46 -5.16
C GLU A 236 -17.78 22.03 -6.57
N ARG A 237 -17.37 20.82 -6.98
CA ARG A 237 -17.55 20.35 -8.35
C ARG A 237 -17.53 18.83 -8.43
N THR A 238 -18.33 18.29 -9.35
CA THR A 238 -18.24 16.91 -9.81
C THR A 238 -17.76 16.88 -11.26
N PHE A 239 -16.63 16.24 -11.50
CA PHE A 239 -16.14 15.91 -12.83
C PHE A 239 -16.79 14.60 -13.27
N GLN A 240 -17.63 14.65 -14.29
CA GLN A 240 -18.22 13.47 -14.91
C GLN A 240 -17.35 13.02 -16.09
N LEU A 241 -16.79 11.82 -16.01
CA LEU A 241 -16.09 11.19 -17.12
C LEU A 241 -17.09 10.37 -17.94
N GLN A 242 -16.91 10.38 -19.26
CA GLN A 242 -17.77 9.65 -20.19
C GLN A 242 -17.22 8.24 -20.38
N PHE A 243 -18.02 7.24 -20.00
CA PHE A 243 -17.70 5.84 -20.28
C PHE A 243 -17.80 5.58 -21.79
N PRO A 244 -16.76 5.04 -22.43
CA PRO A 244 -16.80 4.79 -23.86
C PRO A 244 -17.74 3.60 -24.17
N THR A 245 -18.56 3.74 -25.21
CA THR A 245 -19.57 2.75 -25.60
C THR A 245 -19.17 1.93 -26.82
N THR A 246 -18.04 2.26 -27.46
CA THR A 246 -17.52 1.54 -28.62
C THR A 246 -17.07 0.13 -28.21
N LEU A 247 -17.37 -0.88 -29.01
CA LEU A 247 -16.94 -2.26 -28.74
C LEU A 247 -15.40 -2.33 -28.61
N GLY A 248 -14.92 -3.02 -27.57
CA GLY A 248 -13.48 -3.15 -27.29
C GLY A 248 -12.83 -1.93 -26.62
N SER A 249 -13.59 -0.86 -26.34
CA SER A 249 -13.09 0.32 -25.62
C SER A 249 -13.03 0.17 -24.09
N SER A 250 -13.61 -0.92 -23.57
CA SER A 250 -13.59 -1.29 -22.14
C SER A 250 -13.25 -2.76 -21.96
N SER A 251 -13.12 -3.20 -20.71
CA SER A 251 -12.86 -4.59 -20.33
C SER A 251 -14.01 -5.54 -20.61
N GLY A 252 -15.22 -5.02 -20.88
CA GLY A 252 -16.45 -5.80 -20.90
C GLY A 252 -16.91 -6.28 -19.52
N ILE A 253 -16.20 -5.93 -18.45
CA ILE A 253 -16.58 -6.21 -17.06
C ILE A 253 -17.30 -4.98 -16.51
N GLY A 254 -18.51 -5.19 -16.01
CA GLY A 254 -19.35 -4.14 -15.44
C GLY A 254 -19.74 -3.03 -16.42
N ARG A 255 -20.35 -1.98 -15.86
CA ARG A 255 -20.72 -0.75 -16.55
C ARG A 255 -20.07 0.44 -15.86
N GLY A 256 -19.41 1.30 -16.63
CA GLY A 256 -18.66 2.44 -16.11
C GLY A 256 -17.14 2.23 -16.13
N ILE A 257 -16.42 3.30 -15.87
CA ILE A 257 -14.96 3.45 -15.95
C ILE A 257 -14.29 2.83 -14.72
N GLY A 258 -14.81 3.14 -13.53
CA GLY A 258 -14.24 2.72 -12.26
C GLY A 258 -12.96 3.47 -11.97
N LEU A 259 -13.07 4.63 -11.31
CA LEU A 259 -11.93 5.49 -11.03
C LEU A 259 -11.22 5.06 -9.73
N ILE A 260 -10.24 4.18 -9.88
CA ILE A 260 -9.64 3.39 -8.80
C ILE A 260 -8.48 4.06 -8.06
N ALA A 261 -7.78 4.99 -8.70
CA ALA A 261 -6.64 5.64 -8.07
C ALA A 261 -6.60 7.11 -8.45
N LEU A 262 -6.26 7.97 -7.49
CA LEU A 262 -6.16 9.40 -7.68
C LEU A 262 -4.99 9.94 -6.85
N GLN A 263 -4.06 10.68 -7.48
CA GLN A 263 -3.00 11.40 -6.75
C GLN A 263 -2.76 12.80 -7.36
N PRO A 264 -2.64 13.84 -6.52
CA PRO A 264 -2.14 15.15 -6.90
C PRO A 264 -0.69 15.08 -7.35
N ILE A 265 -0.34 15.89 -8.33
CA ILE A 265 1.03 16.02 -8.81
C ILE A 265 1.79 16.94 -7.84
N PRO A 266 2.82 16.45 -7.13
CA PRO A 266 3.61 17.28 -6.22
C PRO A 266 4.21 18.49 -6.94
N GLY A 267 4.09 19.66 -6.35
CA GLY A 267 4.65 20.91 -6.90
C GLY A 267 3.94 21.46 -8.14
N ASP A 268 2.84 20.85 -8.59
CA ASP A 268 2.09 21.37 -9.74
C ASP A 268 1.40 22.70 -9.39
N PRO A 269 1.74 23.81 -10.08
CA PRO A 269 1.22 25.13 -9.75
C PRO A 269 -0.27 25.30 -10.05
N LEU A 270 -0.84 24.43 -10.89
CA LEU A 270 -2.26 24.40 -11.22
C LEU A 270 -3.04 23.45 -10.29
N GLY A 271 -2.38 22.76 -9.36
CA GLY A 271 -3.03 21.85 -8.40
C GLY A 271 -3.68 20.65 -9.08
N ARG A 272 -3.09 20.15 -10.17
CA ARG A 272 -3.64 19.04 -10.95
C ARG A 272 -3.36 17.68 -10.32
N SER A 273 -4.19 16.71 -10.69
CA SER A 273 -4.10 15.31 -10.26
C SER A 273 -4.28 14.36 -11.44
N PHE A 274 -3.68 13.18 -11.32
CA PHE A 274 -4.01 12.05 -12.19
C PHE A 274 -5.05 11.15 -11.56
N VAL A 275 -5.92 10.56 -12.39
CA VAL A 275 -6.89 9.54 -11.99
C VAL A 275 -6.91 8.38 -12.99
N ASN A 276 -6.87 7.14 -12.50
CA ASN A 276 -6.87 5.93 -13.31
C ASN A 276 -8.27 5.33 -13.45
N GLY A 277 -8.67 4.97 -14.67
CA GLY A 277 -9.92 4.29 -15.00
C GLY A 277 -9.71 2.80 -15.23
N ALA A 278 -10.13 1.98 -14.27
CA ALA A 278 -9.91 0.54 -14.26
C ALA A 278 -10.43 -0.14 -15.54
N SER A 279 -11.71 -0.03 -15.86
CA SER A 279 -12.31 -0.80 -16.95
C SER A 279 -11.85 -0.37 -18.36
N VAL A 280 -11.23 0.81 -18.49
CA VAL A 280 -10.87 1.41 -19.79
C VAL A 280 -9.36 1.47 -20.04
N ASN A 281 -8.52 1.19 -19.03
CA ASN A 281 -7.06 1.35 -19.05
C ASN A 281 -6.58 2.79 -19.35
N ASN A 282 -7.33 3.81 -18.97
CA ASN A 282 -6.98 5.20 -19.22
C ASN A 282 -6.52 5.89 -17.95
N MET A 283 -5.62 6.86 -18.08
CA MET A 283 -5.34 7.84 -17.03
C MET A 283 -5.72 9.23 -17.52
N TYR A 284 -6.43 9.95 -16.66
CA TYR A 284 -6.96 11.26 -16.93
C TYR A 284 -6.28 12.30 -16.05
N LEU A 285 -6.10 13.50 -16.59
CA LEU A 285 -5.65 14.68 -15.87
C LEU A 285 -6.88 15.52 -15.49
N ILE A 286 -6.93 15.94 -14.23
CA ILE A 286 -7.95 16.81 -13.67
C ILE A 286 -7.29 17.93 -12.87
N GLY A 287 -8.02 19.00 -12.58
CA GLY A 287 -7.50 20.09 -11.77
C GLY A 287 -8.55 21.16 -11.48
N PRO A 288 -8.31 22.00 -10.47
CA PRO A 288 -9.13 23.18 -10.19
C PRO A 288 -9.29 24.04 -11.44
N GLY A 289 -10.49 24.56 -11.67
CA GLY A 289 -10.78 25.43 -12.82
C GLY A 289 -10.85 24.73 -14.18
N MET A 290 -10.39 23.48 -14.33
CA MET A 290 -10.51 22.75 -15.60
C MET A 290 -12.00 22.52 -15.95
N PRO A 291 -12.43 22.81 -17.19
CA PRO A 291 -13.83 22.64 -17.59
C PRO A 291 -14.24 21.16 -17.72
N LYS A 292 -13.27 20.29 -18.02
CA LYS A 292 -13.45 18.84 -18.14
C LYS A 292 -12.12 18.11 -17.92
N PRO A 293 -12.16 16.81 -17.56
CA PRO A 293 -10.97 15.97 -17.52
C PRO A 293 -10.33 15.83 -18.92
N ILE A 294 -9.02 15.65 -18.96
CA ILE A 294 -8.24 15.39 -20.18
C ILE A 294 -7.79 13.94 -20.15
N LEU A 295 -7.98 13.18 -21.23
CA LEU A 295 -7.32 11.88 -21.39
C LEU A 295 -5.83 12.12 -21.56
N ALA A 296 -5.02 11.76 -20.57
CA ALA A 296 -3.58 11.98 -20.60
C ALA A 296 -2.86 10.81 -21.29
N ILE A 297 -3.27 9.57 -21.00
CA ILE A 297 -2.68 8.37 -21.60
C ILE A 297 -3.68 7.22 -21.68
N ASP A 298 -3.67 6.49 -22.79
CA ASP A 298 -4.32 5.18 -22.94
C ASP A 298 -3.26 4.10 -22.77
N PHE A 299 -3.33 3.34 -21.67
CA PHE A 299 -2.37 2.28 -21.38
C PHE A 299 -2.64 0.98 -22.14
N SER A 300 -3.73 0.86 -22.89
CA SER A 300 -3.89 -0.30 -23.77
C SER A 300 -2.84 -0.35 -24.89
N GLN A 301 -2.13 0.75 -25.17
CA GLN A 301 -0.95 0.71 -26.04
C GLN A 301 0.15 -0.24 -25.51
N VAL A 302 0.22 -0.45 -24.19
CA VAL A 302 1.25 -1.28 -23.53
C VAL A 302 1.23 -2.73 -24.01
N ASN A 303 0.05 -3.26 -24.29
CA ASN A 303 -0.15 -4.63 -24.78
C ASN A 303 -0.73 -4.68 -26.19
N LYS A 304 -0.51 -3.63 -27.00
CA LYS A 304 -1.02 -3.53 -28.37
C LYS A 304 -2.54 -3.74 -28.45
N TYR A 305 -3.28 -3.21 -27.47
CA TYR A 305 -4.74 -3.22 -27.41
C TYR A 305 -5.38 -4.62 -27.30
N GLN A 306 -4.62 -5.64 -26.92
CA GLN A 306 -5.11 -7.03 -26.86
C GLN A 306 -6.04 -7.31 -25.68
N GLN A 307 -5.91 -6.55 -24.60
CA GLN A 307 -6.61 -6.81 -23.34
C GLN A 307 -6.79 -5.51 -22.54
N ARG A 308 -8.01 -5.28 -22.05
CA ARG A 308 -8.33 -4.21 -21.09
C ARG A 308 -8.89 -4.90 -19.85
N ILE A 309 -8.17 -4.88 -18.74
CA ILE A 309 -8.65 -5.48 -17.47
C ILE A 309 -8.77 -4.40 -16.41
N SER A 310 -7.68 -3.66 -16.18
CA SER A 310 -7.57 -2.69 -15.10
C SER A 310 -6.33 -1.82 -15.33
N THR A 311 -6.40 -0.50 -15.21
CA THR A 311 -5.26 0.25 -14.67
C THR A 311 -5.36 0.20 -13.15
N GLY A 312 -4.29 -0.21 -12.47
CA GLY A 312 -4.26 -0.31 -11.02
C GLY A 312 -3.84 1.01 -10.36
N LEU A 313 -3.11 0.91 -9.26
CA LEU A 313 -2.71 2.08 -8.47
C LEU A 313 -1.56 2.83 -9.14
N LEU A 314 -1.33 4.05 -8.66
CA LEU A 314 -0.24 4.92 -9.11
C LEU A 314 0.60 5.41 -7.92
N SER A 315 1.85 5.75 -8.20
CA SER A 315 2.77 6.35 -7.24
C SER A 315 3.56 7.44 -7.95
N ILE A 316 3.22 8.69 -7.67
CA ILE A 316 3.90 9.86 -8.22
C ILE A 316 5.16 10.15 -7.41
N PHE A 317 6.24 10.48 -8.10
CA PHE A 317 7.51 10.79 -7.45
C PHE A 317 7.42 12.11 -6.68
N PRO A 318 8.19 12.29 -5.60
CA PRO A 318 8.16 13.51 -4.79
C PRO A 318 8.45 14.81 -5.56
N ASP A 319 9.15 14.72 -6.69
CA ASP A 319 9.49 15.85 -7.56
C ASP A 319 8.40 16.20 -8.60
N GLY A 320 7.35 15.37 -8.70
CA GLY A 320 6.26 15.56 -9.65
C GLY A 320 6.63 15.33 -11.12
N THR A 321 7.81 14.77 -11.43
CA THR A 321 8.28 14.62 -12.82
C THR A 321 8.06 13.23 -13.41
N ARG A 322 7.81 12.24 -12.55
CA ARG A 322 7.66 10.83 -12.88
C ARG A 322 6.51 10.21 -12.10
N LEU A 323 5.92 9.15 -12.67
CA LEU A 323 5.05 8.27 -11.91
C LEU A 323 5.27 6.81 -12.29
N LEU A 324 4.94 5.93 -11.36
CA LEU A 324 4.76 4.51 -11.60
C LEU A 324 3.28 4.17 -11.60
N THR A 325 2.88 3.17 -12.38
CA THR A 325 1.54 2.58 -12.28
C THR A 325 1.56 1.10 -12.64
N THR A 326 0.63 0.34 -12.07
CA THR A 326 0.35 -1.04 -12.50
C THR A 326 -0.73 -1.04 -13.57
N VAL A 327 -0.60 -1.93 -14.55
CA VAL A 327 -1.56 -2.02 -15.66
C VAL A 327 -1.88 -3.48 -15.97
N GLN A 328 -3.14 -3.75 -16.26
CA GLN A 328 -3.76 -5.00 -16.66
C GLN A 328 -3.47 -6.18 -15.74
N MET A 329 -3.25 -5.91 -14.45
CA MET A 329 -2.88 -6.94 -13.48
C MET A 329 -1.60 -7.72 -13.88
N ARG A 330 -0.72 -7.09 -14.68
CA ARG A 330 0.44 -7.74 -15.34
C ARG A 330 1.67 -6.86 -15.51
N TYR A 331 1.47 -5.58 -15.78
CA TYR A 331 2.55 -4.69 -16.15
C TYR A 331 2.87 -3.70 -15.03
N VAL A 332 4.11 -3.27 -15.02
CA VAL A 332 4.57 -2.11 -14.26
C VAL A 332 5.08 -1.09 -15.26
N VAL A 333 4.56 0.13 -15.20
CA VAL A 333 4.86 1.18 -16.18
C VAL A 333 5.45 2.39 -15.47
N LEU A 334 6.61 2.83 -15.92
CA LEU A 334 7.23 4.09 -15.54
C LEU A 334 6.94 5.14 -16.61
N VAL A 335 6.46 6.30 -16.17
CA VAL A 335 5.98 7.37 -17.05
C VAL A 335 6.66 8.69 -16.68
N ASN A 336 7.07 9.45 -17.68
CA ASN A 336 7.46 10.85 -17.56
C ASN A 336 6.21 11.73 -17.58
N ILE A 337 6.03 12.56 -16.56
CA ILE A 337 4.90 13.49 -16.42
C ILE A 337 5.33 14.95 -16.31
N THR A 338 6.55 15.30 -16.74
CA THR A 338 7.02 16.70 -16.82
C THR A 338 6.08 17.60 -17.63
N ARG A 339 5.33 17.02 -18.59
CA ARG A 339 4.18 17.65 -19.25
C ARG A 339 2.92 16.82 -18.94
N PRO A 340 2.16 17.14 -17.88
CA PRO A 340 1.07 16.28 -17.42
C PRO A 340 -0.03 16.01 -18.44
N GLU A 341 -0.23 16.90 -19.40
CA GLU A 341 -1.19 16.75 -20.50
C GLU A 341 -0.74 15.75 -21.56
N GLN A 342 0.56 15.46 -21.63
CA GLN A 342 1.16 14.56 -22.60
C GLN A 342 2.25 13.69 -21.95
N PRO A 343 1.89 12.79 -21.01
CA PRO A 343 2.82 11.87 -20.41
C PRO A 343 3.48 10.95 -21.44
N ASN A 344 4.73 10.56 -21.20
CA ASN A 344 5.46 9.63 -22.05
C ASN A 344 5.87 8.37 -21.29
N ILE A 345 5.57 7.19 -21.84
CA ILE A 345 6.03 5.91 -21.27
C ILE A 345 7.54 5.80 -21.46
N LEU A 346 8.25 5.46 -20.39
CA LEU A 346 9.71 5.27 -20.42
C LEU A 346 10.09 3.80 -20.37
N ARG A 347 9.41 3.03 -19.51
CA ARG A 347 9.67 1.61 -19.31
C ARG A 347 8.37 0.89 -19.00
N VAL A 348 8.19 -0.25 -19.64
CA VAL A 348 7.15 -1.23 -19.34
C VAL A 348 7.85 -2.51 -18.93
N PHE A 349 7.62 -2.98 -17.72
CA PHE A 349 8.01 -4.32 -17.28
C PHE A 349 6.82 -5.26 -17.35
N ASP A 350 7.05 -6.46 -17.88
CA ASP A 350 6.02 -7.47 -18.11
C ASP A 350 6.31 -8.72 -17.27
N PHE A 351 5.49 -8.97 -16.26
CA PHE A 351 5.68 -10.14 -15.40
C PHE A 351 5.61 -11.47 -16.17
N CYS A 352 4.92 -11.55 -17.30
CA CYS A 352 4.77 -12.81 -18.05
C CYS A 352 5.92 -13.13 -19.00
N SER A 353 6.70 -12.12 -19.42
CA SER A 353 7.70 -12.33 -20.48
C SER A 353 9.03 -11.60 -20.30
N ASP A 354 9.20 -10.77 -19.27
CA ASP A 354 10.49 -10.11 -19.02
C ASP A 354 11.58 -11.16 -18.72
N GLN A 355 12.74 -11.03 -19.39
CA GLN A 355 13.82 -12.01 -19.32
C GLN A 355 14.42 -12.14 -17.92
N ALA A 356 14.34 -11.09 -17.11
CA ALA A 356 14.77 -11.15 -15.72
C ALA A 356 14.06 -12.28 -14.96
N LEU A 357 12.79 -12.57 -15.30
CA LEU A 357 11.98 -13.55 -14.58
C LEU A 357 12.14 -15.00 -15.05
N LYS A 358 12.96 -15.27 -16.07
CA LYS A 358 13.07 -16.61 -16.70
C LYS A 358 13.33 -17.75 -15.71
N HIS A 359 14.09 -17.46 -14.66
CA HIS A 359 14.47 -18.44 -13.63
C HIS A 359 13.82 -18.17 -12.26
N VAL A 360 12.97 -17.15 -12.16
CA VAL A 360 12.27 -16.83 -10.93
C VAL A 360 11.09 -17.79 -10.77
N THR A 361 11.13 -18.59 -9.71
CA THR A 361 10.02 -19.45 -9.33
C THR A 361 9.21 -18.83 -8.21
N ILE A 362 7.89 -18.90 -8.34
CA ILE A 362 6.91 -18.54 -7.32
C ILE A 362 6.17 -19.82 -6.90
N GLY A 363 5.66 -19.87 -5.68
CA GLY A 363 4.73 -20.95 -5.36
C GLY A 363 3.33 -20.63 -5.91
N ILE A 364 2.56 -21.69 -6.15
CA ILE A 364 1.19 -21.59 -6.62
C ILE A 364 0.29 -21.38 -5.39
N PRO A 365 -0.51 -20.31 -5.34
CA PRO A 365 -1.37 -20.06 -4.19
C PRO A 365 -2.31 -21.25 -3.89
N GLY A 366 -2.33 -21.68 -2.61
CA GLY A 366 -3.12 -22.85 -2.19
C GLY A 366 -2.48 -24.21 -2.55
N SER A 367 -1.23 -24.23 -3.00
CA SER A 367 -0.50 -25.45 -3.37
C SER A 367 0.92 -25.46 -2.81
N LEU A 368 1.51 -26.64 -2.67
CA LEU A 368 2.93 -26.83 -2.37
C LEU A 368 3.82 -26.75 -3.62
N LYS A 369 3.21 -26.66 -4.80
CA LYS A 369 3.93 -26.61 -6.08
C LYS A 369 4.50 -25.23 -6.33
N LYS A 370 5.64 -25.21 -7.03
CA LYS A 370 6.24 -24.00 -7.59
C LYS A 370 6.03 -23.95 -9.11
N THR A 371 6.05 -22.75 -9.65
CA THR A 371 5.91 -22.46 -11.08
C THR A 371 6.75 -21.25 -11.46
N THR A 372 6.95 -21.00 -12.75
CA THR A 372 7.50 -19.74 -13.24
C THR A 372 6.38 -18.74 -13.52
N PHE A 373 6.71 -17.45 -13.62
CA PHE A 373 5.72 -16.45 -14.03
C PHE A 373 5.12 -16.73 -15.41
N ALA A 374 5.94 -17.11 -16.39
CA ALA A 374 5.45 -17.42 -17.74
C ALA A 374 4.43 -18.57 -17.75
N ALA A 375 4.71 -19.64 -16.99
CA ALA A 375 3.79 -20.77 -16.85
C ALA A 375 2.53 -20.37 -16.08
N PHE A 376 2.64 -19.58 -15.01
CA PHE A 376 1.49 -19.04 -14.28
C PHE A 376 0.59 -18.19 -15.21
N CYS A 377 1.17 -17.28 -15.99
CA CYS A 377 0.44 -16.44 -16.93
C CYS A 377 -0.33 -17.25 -17.97
N THR A 378 0.30 -18.28 -18.53
CA THR A 378 -0.32 -19.18 -19.51
C THR A 378 -1.57 -19.85 -18.93
N GLN A 379 -1.56 -20.17 -17.64
CA GLN A 379 -2.67 -20.84 -16.95
C GLN A 379 -3.73 -19.87 -16.42
N ASN A 380 -3.43 -18.56 -16.33
CA ASN A 380 -4.26 -17.56 -15.66
C ASN A 380 -4.58 -16.37 -16.58
N ASN A 381 -4.82 -16.62 -17.88
CA ASN A 381 -5.22 -15.59 -18.85
C ASN A 381 -4.30 -14.35 -18.87
N ASN A 382 -3.00 -14.56 -18.69
CA ASN A 382 -1.97 -13.53 -18.57
C ASN A 382 -2.14 -12.56 -17.38
N ILE A 383 -2.80 -13.00 -16.31
CA ILE A 383 -3.01 -12.22 -15.09
C ILE A 383 -2.07 -12.74 -14.01
N VAL A 384 -1.24 -11.86 -13.45
CA VAL A 384 -0.43 -12.15 -12.24
C VAL A 384 -0.94 -11.41 -11.01
N GLY A 385 -1.89 -10.48 -11.17
CA GLY A 385 -2.49 -9.73 -10.08
C GLY A 385 -1.74 -8.46 -9.68
N SER A 386 -0.84 -7.93 -10.52
CA SER A 386 -0.11 -6.69 -10.23
C SER A 386 -1.06 -5.52 -10.03
N HIS A 387 -1.20 -5.06 -8.80
CA HIS A 387 -2.22 -4.08 -8.44
C HIS A 387 -1.64 -2.93 -7.61
N TYR A 388 -1.03 -3.25 -6.46
CA TYR A 388 -0.44 -2.26 -5.59
C TYR A 388 0.97 -1.88 -6.03
N ILE A 389 1.29 -0.59 -5.96
CA ILE A 389 2.62 -0.05 -6.24
C ILE A 389 2.92 1.15 -5.36
N VAL A 390 4.15 1.22 -4.85
CA VAL A 390 4.61 2.37 -4.07
C VAL A 390 6.09 2.62 -4.27
N HIS A 391 6.44 3.88 -4.50
CA HIS A 391 7.80 4.38 -4.43
C HIS A 391 8.00 5.07 -3.07
N PRO A 392 8.75 4.44 -2.13
CA PRO A 392 9.11 5.10 -0.89
C PRO A 392 9.96 6.35 -1.15
N LYS A 393 9.69 7.41 -0.39
CA LYS A 393 10.50 8.63 -0.44
C LYS A 393 11.97 8.31 -0.10
N ASP A 394 12.89 8.93 -0.84
CA ASP A 394 14.34 8.80 -0.64
C ASP A 394 14.90 7.38 -0.82
N GLU A 395 14.19 6.52 -1.56
CA GLU A 395 14.65 5.21 -2.00
C GLU A 395 14.88 5.19 -3.52
N ASN A 396 15.92 4.50 -3.95
CA ASN A 396 16.17 4.17 -5.37
C ASN A 396 15.44 2.89 -5.80
N ARG A 397 14.48 2.43 -5.00
CA ARG A 397 13.73 1.20 -5.17
C ARG A 397 12.25 1.46 -4.97
N PHE A 398 11.41 0.63 -5.58
CA PHE A 398 9.96 0.66 -5.37
C PHE A 398 9.43 -0.75 -5.23
N ILE A 399 8.21 -0.86 -4.68
CA ILE A 399 7.55 -2.12 -4.36
C ILE A 399 6.33 -2.32 -5.23
N VAL A 400 6.10 -3.56 -5.64
CA VAL A 400 4.88 -4.01 -6.33
C VAL A 400 4.34 -5.24 -5.61
N ILE A 401 3.01 -5.29 -5.42
CA ILE A 401 2.35 -6.47 -4.86
C ILE A 401 1.38 -7.04 -5.90
N ASN A 402 1.50 -8.35 -6.09
CA ASN A 402 0.72 -9.11 -7.05
C ASN A 402 -0.49 -9.77 -6.36
N TYR A 403 -1.39 -8.94 -5.85
CA TYR A 403 -2.67 -9.33 -5.27
C TYR A 403 -3.66 -8.18 -5.40
N PHE A 404 -4.91 -8.49 -5.76
CA PHE A 404 -5.98 -7.50 -5.84
C PHE A 404 -7.09 -7.80 -4.81
N LEU A 405 -7.84 -8.87 -5.03
CA LEU A 405 -8.99 -9.19 -4.20
C LEU A 405 -9.31 -10.68 -4.30
N LYS A 406 -9.75 -11.29 -3.19
CA LYS A 406 -10.21 -12.70 -3.14
C LYS A 406 -11.74 -12.82 -3.00
N PHE A 407 -12.49 -11.80 -3.40
CA PHE A 407 -13.94 -11.74 -3.17
C PHE A 407 -14.72 -11.27 -4.40
N GLY A 408 -15.94 -11.81 -4.54
CA GLY A 408 -16.94 -11.32 -5.48
C GLY A 408 -16.56 -11.53 -6.94
N LEU A 409 -17.28 -10.81 -7.81
CA LEU A 409 -17.15 -10.90 -9.26
C LEU A 409 -15.86 -10.28 -9.82
N ALA A 410 -15.16 -9.45 -9.04
CA ALA A 410 -13.93 -8.75 -9.44
C ALA A 410 -12.66 -9.39 -8.85
N GLN A 411 -12.66 -10.69 -8.57
CA GLN A 411 -11.51 -11.36 -7.97
C GLN A 411 -10.39 -11.66 -8.99
N PHE A 412 -9.18 -11.23 -8.65
CA PHE A 412 -7.95 -11.62 -9.33
C PHE A 412 -6.95 -12.07 -8.26
N SER A 413 -6.93 -13.37 -7.99
CA SER A 413 -6.18 -13.96 -6.87
C SER A 413 -4.68 -13.72 -6.95
N GLY A 414 -4.16 -13.50 -8.15
CA GLY A 414 -2.77 -13.14 -8.42
C GLY A 414 -1.76 -14.19 -7.95
N THR A 415 -0.48 -13.83 -7.98
CA THR A 415 0.60 -14.68 -7.46
C THR A 415 0.78 -14.56 -5.95
N ARG A 416 0.17 -13.54 -5.33
CA ARG A 416 0.25 -13.21 -3.88
C ARG A 416 1.68 -13.00 -3.40
N THR A 417 2.45 -12.30 -4.22
CA THR A 417 3.88 -12.05 -4.00
C THR A 417 4.18 -10.57 -3.88
N VAL A 418 5.23 -10.24 -3.14
CA VAL A 418 5.76 -8.88 -2.98
C VAL A 418 7.10 -8.80 -3.71
N HIS A 419 7.27 -7.77 -4.53
CA HIS A 419 8.43 -7.59 -5.40
C HIS A 419 9.06 -6.23 -5.16
N ALA A 420 10.38 -6.15 -5.33
CA ALA A 420 11.10 -4.90 -5.38
C ALA A 420 11.74 -4.72 -6.77
N PHE A 421 11.91 -3.46 -7.14
CA PHE A 421 12.57 -3.04 -8.36
C PHE A 421 13.54 -1.92 -8.02
N LYS A 422 14.62 -1.80 -8.79
CA LYS A 422 15.65 -0.80 -8.60
C LYS A 422 15.74 0.11 -9.82
N PHE A 423 15.75 1.42 -9.57
CA PHE A 423 15.94 2.40 -10.63
C PHE A 423 17.39 2.46 -11.09
N ASN A 424 17.58 2.79 -12.36
CA ASN A 424 18.86 3.30 -12.84
C ASN A 424 19.10 4.73 -12.32
N LYS A 425 20.32 5.25 -12.50
CA LYS A 425 20.77 6.51 -11.87
C LYS A 425 19.95 7.74 -12.25
N ASP A 426 19.42 7.79 -13.47
CA ASP A 426 18.63 8.90 -14.02
C ASP A 426 17.11 8.65 -13.96
N PHE A 427 16.68 7.56 -13.31
CA PHE A 427 15.27 7.19 -13.15
C PHE A 427 14.52 7.15 -14.49
N THR A 428 15.18 6.74 -15.58
CA THR A 428 14.55 6.50 -16.90
C THR A 428 14.19 5.04 -17.11
N ASN A 429 14.74 4.14 -16.30
CA ASN A 429 14.53 2.71 -16.38
C ASN A 429 14.56 2.08 -14.97
N PHE A 430 14.15 0.83 -14.88
CA PHE A 430 14.27 0.03 -13.67
C PHE A 430 14.45 -1.46 -14.01
N GLU A 431 15.00 -2.17 -13.04
CA GLU A 431 15.28 -3.61 -13.11
C GLU A 431 14.64 -4.34 -11.94
N TYR A 432 14.31 -5.61 -12.14
CA TYR A 432 13.76 -6.48 -11.11
C TYR A 432 14.84 -6.82 -10.07
N ASP A 433 14.54 -6.66 -8.78
CA ASP A 433 15.48 -6.99 -7.71
C ASP A 433 15.35 -8.46 -7.31
N HIS A 434 16.24 -9.29 -7.86
CA HIS A 434 16.29 -10.73 -7.57
C HIS A 434 16.66 -11.08 -6.13
N LYS A 435 17.27 -10.17 -5.37
CA LYS A 435 17.67 -10.42 -3.98
C LYS A 435 16.48 -10.27 -3.03
N PHE A 436 15.49 -9.46 -3.42
CA PHE A 436 14.29 -9.23 -2.61
C PHE A 436 13.23 -10.30 -2.87
N ASN A 437 13.13 -11.29 -1.97
CA ASN A 437 12.19 -12.42 -2.14
C ASN A 437 11.51 -12.84 -0.81
N PRO A 438 10.60 -12.02 -0.26
CA PRO A 438 9.86 -12.38 0.93
C PRO A 438 8.88 -13.51 0.64
N ASN A 439 8.99 -14.61 1.39
CA ASN A 439 8.14 -15.78 1.19
C ASN A 439 6.85 -15.68 2.02
N PHE A 440 5.75 -15.28 1.37
CA PHE A 440 4.40 -15.26 1.94
C PHE A 440 3.63 -16.57 1.76
N GLN A 441 4.31 -17.61 1.26
CA GLN A 441 3.71 -18.88 0.90
C GLN A 441 4.22 -20.03 1.76
N PHE A 442 3.51 -21.15 1.72
CA PHE A 442 3.80 -22.35 2.50
C PHE A 442 5.23 -22.85 2.20
N ASP A 443 6.07 -22.94 3.24
CA ASP A 443 7.34 -23.67 3.17
C ASP A 443 7.22 -24.93 4.03
N SER A 444 7.16 -26.10 3.37
CA SER A 444 7.14 -27.40 4.05
C SER A 444 8.53 -27.83 4.54
N SER A 445 9.57 -27.02 4.31
CA SER A 445 10.93 -27.38 4.69
C SER A 445 11.10 -27.40 6.22
N PRO A 446 11.53 -28.53 6.81
CA PRO A 446 11.82 -28.63 8.24
C PRO A 446 12.96 -27.69 8.69
N ILE A 447 13.74 -27.15 7.75
CA ILE A 447 15.07 -26.58 7.98
C ILE A 447 15.04 -25.06 8.18
N LYS A 448 13.97 -24.37 7.80
CA LYS A 448 13.80 -22.92 8.07
C LYS A 448 12.59 -22.67 8.96
N LYS A 449 12.66 -23.17 10.20
CA LYS A 449 11.87 -22.64 11.31
C LYS A 449 12.33 -21.20 11.62
N GLN A 450 12.05 -20.26 10.72
CA GLN A 450 12.07 -18.85 11.09
C GLN A 450 11.10 -18.70 12.28
N ARG A 451 11.46 -17.89 13.27
CA ARG A 451 10.61 -17.55 14.44
C ARG A 451 9.40 -16.68 14.00
N LEU A 452 8.73 -17.07 12.93
CA LEU A 452 7.45 -16.51 12.53
C LEU A 452 6.39 -17.14 13.45
N THR A 453 5.46 -16.32 13.93
CA THR A 453 4.36 -16.76 14.79
C THR A 453 3.44 -17.76 14.06
N PHE A 454 3.50 -17.78 12.72
CA PHE A 454 2.72 -18.67 11.86
C PHE A 454 3.63 -19.69 11.19
N HIS A 455 3.38 -20.98 11.44
CA HIS A 455 4.13 -22.10 10.88
C HIS A 455 3.91 -22.30 9.36
N SER A 456 2.90 -21.63 8.79
CA SER A 456 2.66 -21.55 7.34
C SER A 456 1.95 -20.24 6.99
N LEU A 457 2.56 -19.43 6.14
CA LEU A 457 1.90 -18.27 5.56
C LEU A 457 1.17 -18.74 4.30
N GLN A 458 -0.17 -18.77 4.34
CA GLN A 458 -1.01 -18.80 3.15
C GLN A 458 -1.62 -17.42 3.05
N ALA A 459 -0.75 -16.43 2.87
CA ALA A 459 -1.08 -15.05 3.08
C ALA A 459 -1.42 -14.33 1.77
N TYR A 460 -2.11 -13.21 1.93
CA TYR A 460 -2.55 -12.32 0.87
C TYR A 460 -2.03 -10.93 1.17
N PRO A 461 -0.74 -10.63 0.90
CA PRO A 461 -0.21 -9.29 1.09
C PRO A 461 -0.95 -8.34 0.14
N HIS A 462 -1.40 -7.18 0.63
CA HIS A 462 -2.13 -6.22 -0.21
C HIS A 462 -1.44 -4.87 -0.31
N HIS A 463 -1.01 -4.30 0.82
CA HIS A 463 -0.47 -2.93 0.84
C HIS A 463 0.76 -2.85 1.72
N ALA A 464 1.78 -2.13 1.24
CA ALA A 464 3.05 -1.97 1.93
C ALA A 464 3.32 -0.51 2.29
N GLN A 465 3.97 -0.28 3.42
CA GLN A 465 4.49 1.03 3.81
C GLN A 465 5.94 0.89 4.27
N CYS A 466 6.81 1.78 3.80
CA CYS A 466 8.23 1.75 4.11
C CYS A 466 8.55 2.67 5.28
N LEU A 467 9.32 2.16 6.24
CA LEU A 467 9.93 2.94 7.32
C LEU A 467 11.43 2.86 7.19
N LYS A 468 12.06 4.03 7.04
CA LYS A 468 13.51 4.14 7.06
C LYS A 468 13.98 4.18 8.51
N GLY A 469 14.94 3.34 8.86
CA GLY A 469 15.56 3.44 10.17
C GLY A 469 16.38 4.73 10.28
N LYS A 470 16.37 5.34 11.47
CA LYS A 470 17.18 6.54 11.72
C LYS A 470 18.66 6.14 11.74
N LYS A 471 19.46 6.74 10.84
CA LYS A 471 20.92 6.77 11.03
C LYS A 471 21.19 7.75 12.17
N TYR A 472 21.50 7.24 13.36
CA TYR A 472 22.05 8.08 14.42
C TYR A 472 23.45 8.51 13.96
N LYS A 473 23.57 9.73 13.43
CA LYS A 473 24.86 10.41 13.40
C LYS A 473 25.17 10.78 14.84
N HIS A 474 25.93 9.95 15.55
CA HIS A 474 26.63 10.43 16.74
C HIS A 474 27.62 11.49 16.26
N SER A 475 27.33 12.76 16.56
CA SER A 475 28.34 13.79 16.45
C SER A 475 29.26 13.63 17.67
N LEU A 476 30.56 13.51 17.45
CA LEU A 476 31.59 13.45 18.48
C LEU A 476 31.62 14.69 19.41
N ARG A 477 30.71 15.67 19.25
CA ARG A 477 30.61 16.86 20.11
C ARG A 477 29.85 16.61 21.42
N ASP A 478 29.15 15.49 21.57
CA ASP A 478 28.30 15.25 22.76
C ASP A 478 29.03 14.53 23.92
N TYR A 479 30.35 14.32 23.83
CA TYR A 479 31.16 13.62 24.84
C TYR A 479 32.29 14.47 25.46
N ILE A 480 32.24 15.80 25.33
CA ILE A 480 33.11 16.69 26.10
C ILE A 480 32.23 17.62 26.93
N ILE A 481 31.86 17.14 28.13
CA ILE A 481 31.70 17.99 29.34
C ILE A 481 32.39 17.25 30.48
#